data_AF-A0A941S2K5-F1
#
_entry.id   AF-A0A941S2K5-F1
#
_cell.length_a   1.000
_cell.length_b   1.000
_cell.length_c   1.000
_cell.angle_alpha   90.00
_cell.angle_beta   90.00
_cell.angle_gamma   90.00
#
_symmetry.space_group_name_H-M   'P 1'
#
loop_
_entity.id
_entity.type
_entity.pdbx_description
1 polymer ?
#
loop_
_entity_poly.entity_id
_entity_poly.type
_entity_poly.pdbx_seq_one_letter_code
_entity_poly.pdbx_strand_id
1 'polypeptide(L)'
;MNDLNLLRQLAELPPQADNAPVESDRCRNLCCKGMYLNYGLGQNERVAGDGNFWCGKTQRIFGPDDQLVGDGLCRHTSRSCYEGT
;
A
#
# COMPACT_ATOMS: atom_id res chain seq x y z
N MET A 1 -8.48 -31.12 -31.51
CA MET A 1 -8.07 -29.89 -32.23
C MET A 1 -7.35 -29.03 -31.22
N ASN A 2 -6.07 -28.81 -31.45
CA ASN A 2 -5.14 -28.17 -30.54
C ASN A 2 -5.41 -26.67 -30.46
N ASP A 3 -5.74 -26.16 -29.28
CA ASP A 3 -5.78 -24.73 -28.95
C ASP A 3 -4.36 -24.14 -28.77
N LEU A 4 -3.43 -24.56 -29.62
CA LEU A 4 -2.08 -23.98 -29.71
C LEU A 4 -2.13 -22.50 -30.11
N ASN A 5 -3.20 -22.08 -30.80
CA ASN A 5 -3.47 -20.66 -31.10
C ASN A 5 -3.94 -19.88 -29.87
N LEU A 6 -4.74 -20.49 -28.99
CA LEU A 6 -5.18 -19.86 -27.73
C LEU A 6 -4.00 -19.67 -26.77
N LEU A 7 -3.13 -20.67 -26.66
CA LEU A 7 -1.92 -20.58 -25.84
C LEU A 7 -0.92 -19.53 -26.36
N ARG A 8 -0.82 -19.35 -27.68
CA ARG A 8 -0.01 -18.27 -28.28
C ARG A 8 -0.63 -16.89 -28.05
N GLN A 9 -1.95 -16.75 -28.16
CA GLN A 9 -2.64 -15.48 -27.90
C GLN A 9 -2.50 -15.02 -26.44
N LEU A 10 -2.45 -15.95 -25.48
CA LEU A 10 -2.22 -15.61 -24.06
C LEU A 10 -0.77 -15.17 -23.78
N ALA A 11 0.20 -15.62 -24.57
CA ALA A 11 1.62 -15.27 -24.42
C ALA A 11 2.00 -13.91 -25.05
N GLU A 12 1.14 -13.36 -25.91
CA GLU A 12 1.35 -12.09 -26.62
C GLU A 12 0.48 -10.94 -26.05
N LEU A 13 -0.21 -11.17 -24.93
CA LEU A 13 -0.92 -10.08 -24.26
C LEU A 13 0.10 -9.00 -23.86
N PRO A 14 -0.09 -7.73 -24.27
CA PRO A 14 0.77 -6.65 -23.82
C PRO A 14 0.76 -6.63 -22.29
N PRO A 15 1.88 -6.25 -21.63
CA PRO A 15 1.83 -5.95 -20.20
C PRO A 15 0.68 -4.98 -19.99
N GLN A 16 -0.32 -5.41 -19.24
CA GLN A 16 -1.54 -4.64 -19.01
C GLN A 16 -1.10 -3.28 -18.50
N ALA A 17 -1.31 -2.24 -19.31
CA ALA A 17 -0.89 -0.90 -18.98
C ALA A 17 -1.45 -0.53 -17.60
N ASP A 18 -0.56 -0.04 -16.72
CA ASP A 18 -0.80 0.37 -15.34
C ASP A 18 -2.05 1.26 -15.21
N ASN A 19 -3.21 0.63 -15.09
CA ASN A 19 -4.45 1.25 -14.60
C ASN A 19 -4.65 0.90 -13.12
N ALA A 20 -3.56 0.62 -12.39
CA ALA A 20 -3.63 0.63 -10.94
C ALA A 20 -4.05 2.04 -10.50
N PRO A 21 -5.06 2.19 -9.64
CA PRO A 21 -5.35 3.49 -9.03
C PRO A 21 -4.04 4.06 -8.50
N VAL A 22 -3.73 5.33 -8.84
CA VAL A 22 -2.63 6.03 -8.20
C VAL A 22 -2.97 6.07 -6.72
N GLU A 23 -2.46 5.12 -5.94
CA GLU A 23 -2.62 5.16 -4.51
C GLU A 23 -1.92 6.42 -4.05
N SER A 24 -2.73 7.37 -3.57
CA SER A 24 -2.20 8.58 -2.93
C SER A 24 -1.17 8.19 -1.87
N ASP A 25 -0.12 9.00 -1.79
CA ASP A 25 0.93 8.78 -0.80
C ASP A 25 0.32 8.76 0.60
N ARG A 26 0.90 7.93 1.46
CA ARG A 26 0.48 7.84 2.85
C ARG A 26 0.77 9.15 3.55
N CYS A 27 -0.12 9.52 4.48
CA CYS A 27 0.17 10.63 5.39
C CYS A 27 1.51 10.38 6.08
N ARG A 28 2.41 11.37 6.06
CA ARG A 28 3.75 11.32 6.67
C ARG A 28 3.75 11.02 8.16
N ASN A 29 2.60 11.19 8.81
CA ASN A 29 2.41 10.93 10.24
C ASN A 29 1.87 9.51 10.53
N LEU A 30 1.67 8.65 9.51
CA LEU A 30 1.31 7.25 9.73
C LEU A 30 2.57 6.44 10.08
N CYS A 31 2.56 5.78 11.22
CA CYS A 31 3.66 4.94 11.68
C CYS A 31 3.18 3.49 11.94
N CYS A 32 4.01 2.49 11.63
CA CYS A 32 3.79 1.11 12.06
C CYS A 32 4.35 0.91 13.48
N LYS A 33 3.75 0.01 14.26
CA LYS A 33 4.24 -0.38 15.59
C LYS A 33 5.38 -1.38 15.48
N GLY A 34 5.23 -2.37 14.59
CA GLY A 34 6.27 -3.33 14.26
C GLY A 34 6.98 -2.97 12.95
N MET A 35 8.30 -3.14 12.93
CA MET A 35 9.12 -3.07 11.72
C MET A 35 9.71 -4.45 11.46
N TYR A 36 9.63 -4.90 10.21
CA TYR A 36 10.18 -6.19 9.80
C TYR A 36 11.46 -6.02 9.00
N LEU A 37 12.40 -6.94 9.22
CA LEU A 37 13.61 -7.04 8.41
C LEU A 37 13.32 -7.93 7.21
N ASN A 38 13.69 -7.45 6.02
CA ASN A 38 13.50 -8.18 4.76
C ASN A 38 14.65 -9.17 4.49
N TYR A 39 15.15 -9.86 5.52
CA TYR A 39 16.23 -10.84 5.38
C TYR A 39 15.67 -12.18 4.91
N GLY A 40 16.16 -12.70 3.79
CA GLY A 40 15.74 -14.00 3.24
C GLY A 40 14.45 -14.00 2.41
N LEU A 41 13.85 -12.83 2.16
CA LEU A 41 12.68 -12.70 1.28
C LEU A 41 13.10 -12.71 -0.20
N GLY A 42 12.19 -13.13 -1.07
CA GLY A 42 12.40 -13.09 -2.53
C GLY A 42 12.64 -11.68 -3.06
N GLN A 43 13.20 -11.56 -4.27
CA GLN A 43 13.51 -10.23 -4.87
C GLN A 43 12.29 -9.30 -4.93
N ASN A 44 11.10 -9.87 -5.16
CA ASN A 44 9.84 -9.14 -5.29
C ASN A 44 8.99 -9.16 -4.02
N GLU A 45 9.50 -9.73 -2.93
CA GLU A 45 8.78 -9.79 -1.66
C GLU A 45 9.37 -8.74 -0.72
N ARG A 46 8.50 -7.83 -0.27
CA ARG A 46 8.85 -6.79 0.70
C ARG A 46 7.74 -6.68 1.73
N VAL A 47 8.13 -6.66 2.98
CA VAL A 47 7.29 -6.34 4.12
C VAL A 47 7.84 -5.08 4.80
N ALA A 48 6.95 -4.14 5.13
CA ALA A 48 7.34 -2.88 5.75
C ALA A 48 7.04 -2.85 7.26
N GLY A 49 6.01 -3.57 7.72
CA GLY A 49 5.62 -3.61 9.13
C GLY A 49 4.50 -4.59 9.43
N ASP A 50 4.08 -4.61 10.69
CA ASP A 50 3.12 -5.57 11.26
C ASP A 50 1.64 -5.26 10.98
N GLY A 51 1.35 -4.15 10.28
CA GLY A 51 -0.01 -3.71 10.00
C GLY A 51 -0.73 -3.07 11.19
N ASN A 52 -0.07 -2.94 12.35
CA ASN A 52 -0.61 -2.17 13.48
C ASN A 52 -0.08 -0.74 13.41
N PHE A 53 -0.98 0.23 13.32
CA PHE A 53 -0.62 1.61 13.06
C PHE A 53 -0.84 2.54 14.25
N TRP A 54 -0.18 3.69 14.22
CA TRP A 54 -0.40 4.82 15.12
C TRP A 54 -0.04 6.14 14.43
N CYS A 55 -0.60 7.26 14.91
CA CYS A 55 -0.31 8.60 14.37
C CYS A 55 0.85 9.27 15.12
N GLY A 56 1.88 9.71 14.40
CA GLY A 56 3.04 10.45 14.93
C GLY A 56 2.68 11.71 15.74
N LYS A 57 1.59 12.40 15.37
CA LYS A 57 1.13 13.62 16.06
C LYS A 57 0.48 13.33 17.41
N THR A 58 -0.36 12.29 17.49
CA THR A 58 -1.18 12.00 18.67
C THR A 58 -0.60 10.90 19.55
N GLN A 59 0.38 10.13 19.04
CA GLN A 59 0.95 8.94 19.67
C GLN A 59 -0.12 7.87 20.00
N ARG A 60 -1.21 7.83 19.23
CA ARG A 60 -2.40 6.99 19.46
C ARG A 60 -2.87 6.31 18.16
N ILE A 61 -3.85 5.40 18.30
CA ILE A 61 -4.54 4.76 17.17
C ILE A 61 -5.61 5.66 16.51
N PHE A 62 -5.84 6.85 17.05
CA PHE A 62 -6.70 7.89 16.48
C PHE A 62 -5.86 9.09 16.04
N GLY A 63 -6.18 9.64 14.87
CA GLY A 63 -5.58 10.87 14.36
C GLY A 63 -6.12 12.13 15.06
N PRO A 64 -5.62 13.33 14.70
CA PRO A 64 -6.13 14.61 15.22
C PRO A 64 -7.58 14.94 14.85
N ASP A 65 -8.15 14.21 13.91
CA ASP A 65 -9.54 14.29 13.45
C ASP A 65 -10.45 13.27 14.16
N ASP A 66 -9.98 12.65 15.24
CA ASP A 66 -10.66 11.61 16.01
C ASP A 66 -11.09 10.37 15.20
N GLN A 67 -10.46 10.14 14.04
CA GLN A 67 -10.69 8.95 13.22
C GLN A 67 -9.55 7.95 13.33
N LEU A 68 -9.87 6.66 13.14
CA LEU A 68 -8.89 5.59 13.15
C LEU A 68 -7.78 5.81 12.11
N VAL A 69 -6.57 5.36 12.46
CA VAL A 69 -5.42 5.34 11.55
C VAL A 69 -5.32 3.98 10.86
N GLY A 70 -4.79 3.98 9.64
CA GLY A 70 -4.53 2.75 8.88
C GLY A 70 -4.00 3.06 7.50
N ASP A 71 -3.36 2.08 6.84
CA ASP A 71 -2.71 2.29 5.54
C ASP A 71 -3.66 2.91 4.50
N GLY A 72 -4.85 2.34 4.31
CA GLY A 72 -5.86 2.91 3.41
C GLY A 72 -6.42 4.25 3.90
N LEU A 73 -6.81 4.34 5.17
CA LEU A 73 -7.46 5.53 5.74
C LEU A 73 -6.58 6.77 5.74
N CYS A 74 -5.27 6.59 5.93
CA CYS A 74 -4.31 7.69 6.01
C CYS A 74 -3.73 8.08 4.65
N ARG A 75 -4.24 7.52 3.54
CA ARG A 75 -4.00 8.01 2.17
C ARG A 75 -5.07 9.00 1.72
N HIS A 76 -6.20 9.05 2.40
CA HIS A 76 -7.31 9.94 2.04
C HIS A 76 -6.93 11.43 2.24
N THR A 77 -6.60 12.11 1.14
CA THR A 77 -6.27 13.54 1.08
C THR A 77 -7.41 14.45 1.53
N SER A 78 -8.64 13.93 1.61
CA SER A 78 -9.81 14.63 2.14
C SER A 78 -9.83 14.74 3.67
N ARG A 79 -9.00 13.97 4.39
CA ARG A 79 -8.87 14.13 5.85
C ARG A 79 -8.17 15.45 6.15
N SER A 80 -8.77 16.27 7.00
CA SER A 80 -8.24 17.58 7.37
C SER A 80 -6.83 17.53 7.99
N CYS A 81 -6.44 16.38 8.56
CA CYS A 81 -5.13 16.18 9.16
C CYS A 81 -4.08 15.53 8.22
N TYR A 82 -4.43 15.24 6.97
CA TYR A 82 -3.51 14.62 6.00
C TYR A 82 -2.33 15.54 5.68
N GLU A 83 -1.12 14.96 5.62
CA GLU A 83 0.10 15.64 5.20
C GLU A 83 0.91 14.67 4.33
N GLY A 84 1.15 15.01 3.06
CA GLY A 84 1.97 14.21 2.15
C GLY A 84 3.45 14.16 2.55
N THR A 85 4.17 13.18 1.99
CA THR A 85 5.62 12.98 2.16
C THR A 85 6.46 13.96 1.35
#